data_AF-A0A538RTC0-F1
#
_entry.id   AF-A0A538RTC0-F1
#
_cell.length_a   1.000
_cell.length_b   1.000
_cell.length_c   1.000
_cell.angle_alpha   90.00
_cell.angle_beta   90.00
_cell.angle_gamma   90.00
#
_symmetry.space_group_name_H-M   'P 1'
#
loop_
_entity.id
_entity.type
_entity.pdbx_description
1 polymer ?
#
loop_
_entity_poly.entity_id
_entity_poly.type
_entity_poly.pdbx_seq_one_letter_code
_entity_poly.pdbx_strand_id
1 'polypeptide(L)' 'MQVVSKHQADLIVMGTKGLSAIARVFLGSVSTRVVQHANYSVLVVR' A
#
# COMPACT_ATOMS: atom_id res chain seq x y z
N MET A 1 -2.30 10.16 -2.44
CA MET A 1 -3.04 10.11 -3.73
C MET A 1 -2.50 11.07 -4.79
N GLN A 2 -2.09 12.29 -4.45
CA GLN A 2 -1.62 13.28 -5.43
C GLN A 2 -0.48 12.79 -6.36
N VAL A 3 0.45 11.98 -5.84
CA VAL A 3 1.55 11.41 -6.64
C VAL A 3 1.03 10.52 -7.77
N VAL A 4 -0.01 9.71 -7.50
CA VAL A 4 -0.56 8.75 -8.48
C VAL A 4 -1.22 9.49 -9.64
N SER A 5 -2.04 10.50 -9.34
CA SER A 5 -2.66 11.35 -10.36
C SER A 5 -1.64 12.18 -11.15
N LYS A 6 -0.58 12.67 -10.50
CA LYS A 6 0.48 13.44 -11.17
C LYS A 6 1.27 12.58 -12.17
N HIS A 7 1.45 11.31 -11.87
CA HIS A 7 2.18 10.36 -12.72
C HIS A 7 1.27 9.52 -13.62
N GLN A 8 -0.04 9.75 -13.60
CA GLN A 8 -1.05 8.93 -14.29
C GLN A 8 -0.81 7.43 -14.08
N ALA A 9 -0.48 7.03 -12.85
CA ALA A 9 -0.15 5.64 -12.57
C ALA A 9 -1.42 4.82 -12.32
N ASP A 10 -1.56 3.71 -13.04
CA ASP A 10 -2.73 2.82 -12.94
C ASP A 10 -2.61 1.78 -11.81
N LEU A 11 -1.40 1.60 -11.26
CA LEU A 11 -1.10 0.61 -10.22
C LEU A 11 -0.12 1.16 -9.18
N ILE A 12 -0.48 0.97 -7.91
CA ILE A 12 0.39 1.26 -6.76
C ILE A 12 0.95 -0.06 -6.25
N VAL A 13 2.28 -0.22 -6.26
CA VAL A 13 2.95 -1.42 -5.71
C VAL A 13 3.68 -1.04 -4.43
N MET A 14 3.45 -1.79 -3.34
CA MET A 14 4.14 -1.56 -2.08
C MET A 14 4.51 -2.86 -1.37
N GLY A 15 5.71 -2.87 -0.76
CA GLY A 15 6.20 -4.00 0.03
C GLY A 15 5.88 -3.85 1.51
N THR A 16 5.68 -4.97 2.22
CA THR A 16 5.57 -4.99 3.68
C THR A 16 6.94 -5.20 4.33
N LYS A 17 7.74 -4.14 4.53
CA LYS A 17 8.98 -4.25 5.31
C LYS A 17 8.66 -4.27 6.81
N GLY A 18 8.88 -5.42 7.45
CA GLY A 18 8.59 -5.67 8.87
C GLY A 18 9.61 -5.03 9.81
N LEU A 19 9.13 -4.16 10.72
CA LEU A 19 9.93 -3.67 11.85
C LEU A 19 9.77 -4.51 13.12
N SER A 20 8.87 -5.50 13.13
CA SER A 20 8.82 -6.54 14.17
C SER A 20 7.80 -7.60 13.78
N ALA A 21 8.01 -8.82 14.22
CA ALA A 21 7.22 -10.02 13.96
C ALA A 21 5.74 -10.00 14.45
N ILE A 22 5.09 -8.83 14.57
CA ILE A 22 3.79 -8.66 15.24
C ILE A 22 2.59 -8.82 14.28
N ALA A 23 2.80 -8.90 12.96
CA ALA A 23 1.73 -8.87 11.98
C ALA A 23 1.72 -10.07 11.03
N ARG A 24 1.70 -11.30 11.56
CA ARG A 24 1.42 -12.49 10.74
C ARG A 24 0.07 -12.42 9.99
N VAL A 25 -0.76 -11.39 10.28
CA VAL A 25 -2.09 -11.16 9.68
C VAL A 25 -2.35 -9.68 9.26
N PHE A 26 -1.55 -8.70 9.69
CA PHE A 26 -1.86 -7.27 9.42
C PHE A 26 -1.12 -6.73 8.19
N LEU A 27 -1.84 -6.05 7.30
CA LEU A 27 -1.36 -5.45 6.04
C LEU A 27 -0.30 -4.33 6.26
N GLY A 28 -0.13 -3.86 7.51
CA GLY A 28 0.73 -2.74 7.89
C GLY A 28 -0.04 -1.42 7.90
N SER A 29 0.28 -0.52 8.85
CA SER A 29 -0.46 0.74 9.05
C SER A 29 -0.47 1.65 7.81
N VAL A 30 0.62 1.66 7.05
CA VAL A 30 0.72 2.42 5.79
C VAL A 30 -0.10 1.75 4.70
N SER A 31 0.06 0.45 4.49
CA SER A 31 -0.65 -0.28 3.43
C SER A 31 -2.16 -0.26 3.63
N THR A 32 -2.63 -0.42 4.87
CA THR A 32 -4.05 -0.29 5.20
C THR A 32 -4.59 1.10 4.83
N ARG A 33 -3.86 2.16 5.19
CA ARG A 33 -4.27 3.54 4.84
C ARG A 33 -4.29 3.75 3.33
N VAL A 34 -3.30 3.22 2.60
CA VAL A 34 -3.25 3.33 1.14
C VAL A 34 -4.42 2.60 0.51
N VAL A 35 -4.63 1.32 0.85
CA VAL A 35 -5.73 0.51 0.28
C VAL A 35 -7.11 1.11 0.59
N GLN A 36 -7.33 1.62 1.81
CA GLN A 36 -8.63 2.21 2.18
C GLN A 36 -8.95 3.52 1.44
N HIS A 37 -7.93 4.27 1.04
CA HIS A 37 -8.10 5.57 0.38
C HIS A 37 -7.69 5.53 -1.10
N ALA A 38 -7.44 4.33 -1.63
CA ALA A 38 -6.99 4.17 -2.99
C ALA A 38 -8.17 4.13 -3.97
N ASN A 39 -8.25 5.13 -4.84
CA ASN A 39 -9.13 5.11 -6.02
C ASN A 39 -8.51 4.32 -7.20
N TYR A 40 -7.29 3.80 -7.04
CA TYR A 40 -6.53 3.08 -8.06
C TYR A 40 -6.16 1.68 -7.53
N SER A 41 -5.80 0.77 -8.44
CA SER A 41 -5.38 -0.58 -8.08
C SER A 41 -4.15 -0.55 -7.17
N VAL A 42 -4.17 -1.37 -6.11
CA VAL A 42 -3.04 -1.50 -5.17
C VAL A 42 -2.62 -2.95 -5.06
N LEU A 43 -1.34 -3.22 -5.33
CA LEU A 43 -0.72 -4.53 -5.14
C LEU A 43 0.22 -4.46 -3.92
N VAL A 44 -0.12 -5.25 -2.90
CA VAL A 44 0.71 -5.39 -1.69
C VAL A 44 1.53 -6.67 -1.80
N VAL A 45 2.85 -6.54 -1.76
CA VAL A 45 3.81 -7.64 -1.91
C VAL A 45 4.45 -7.94 -0.55
N ARG A 46 4.61 -9.23 -0.23
CA ARG A 46 5.27 -9.70 1.00
C ARG A 46 6.69 -10.14 0.76
#